data_AF-A0A8J4Q5X1-F1
#
_entry.id   AF-A0A8J4Q5X1-F1
#
_cell.length_a   1.000
_cell.length_b   1.000
_cell.length_c   1.000
_cell.angle_alpha   90.00
_cell.angle_beta   90.00
_cell.angle_gamma   90.00
#
_symmetry.space_group_name_H-M   'P 1'
#
loop_
_entity.id
_entity.type
_entity.pdbx_description
1 polymer ?
#
loop_
_entity_poly.entity_id
_entity_poly.type
_entity_poly.pdbx_seq_one_letter_code
_entity_poly.pdbx_strand_id
1 'polypeptide(L)'
;MTFQKNNDYNELFYKIWRNVYLNRIIYQYIPSLDIVLNTASFSVLESQIESNGLKNVNLDLKGNGPLGDRHMMWEIPKCVTKLSLKSFSTHALQNIILPNSVTQLDLTSDILWKGFIPVSCRALRLSTRQILSADCIPKSITRLDLQYCPKNLVIPSSVVHLKIMGCDLEANVAGFLPNSIKQLFLGFKPANGFIPNSVENLLFLDFLMSEIDFVIPLSVKNVMFSFLDAPLDGMNHFLHNELKELTISTRYQDKLPFLPSGLTKLNFTNTPTFSIDKPFPVNLKTLILSEVNNQIKVGTLPMNLEELSIDFNFDLTRQNNILVQSQQERCPLMAGSIPRTVKNLSLKCKYLEFKDDIIPRDVEILSLSTMGEFKKGCIPSKVSHLCLRNFWKESHHSLLMDTISKENQCIIPTSVTVLIIGLDRYFIRNETIPQSVTHLKITTPLYQTLETNCISKLPLRKLILDNGIRPPACLQFPLQLTHLSFCLESDMEALFLPCTITHLHIKFLSQSTHQPIPESVIYLRVEHSNTQSMVLNPIPHSIQYLDFTQYYCDLSKISKEYFSSNIKHIRFNNNVDTRLLELLPSPLRSIIIKNNSNQKDYNSIYINTQFEVFDKCWC
;
A
#
# COMPACT_ATOMS: atom_id res chain seq x y z
N MET A 1 75.10 -25.64 -23.73
CA MET A 1 73.80 -25.08 -24.16
C MET A 1 72.70 -26.06 -23.74
N THR A 2 72.10 -25.78 -22.60
CA THR A 2 71.03 -26.54 -21.97
C THR A 2 69.68 -26.12 -22.55
N PHE A 3 68.89 -27.06 -23.06
CA PHE A 3 67.44 -26.90 -23.21
C PHE A 3 66.74 -27.81 -22.20
N GLN A 4 66.30 -27.23 -21.09
CA GLN A 4 65.32 -27.85 -20.19
C GLN A 4 63.96 -27.85 -20.89
N LYS A 5 63.31 -29.02 -20.97
CA LYS A 5 61.94 -29.18 -21.49
C LYS A 5 60.93 -28.66 -20.45
N ASN A 6 60.18 -27.64 -20.83
CA ASN A 6 59.03 -27.08 -20.12
C ASN A 6 57.93 -28.12 -19.87
N ASN A 7 57.73 -28.54 -18.62
CA ASN A 7 56.55 -29.29 -18.17
C ASN A 7 55.39 -28.38 -17.70
N ASP A 8 55.65 -27.09 -17.40
CA ASP A 8 54.65 -26.17 -16.86
C ASP A 8 53.58 -25.74 -17.88
N TYR A 9 53.91 -25.72 -19.18
CA TYR A 9 52.97 -25.31 -20.22
C TYR A 9 51.85 -26.32 -20.44
N ASN A 10 52.12 -27.62 -20.27
CA ASN A 10 51.11 -28.65 -20.44
C ASN A 10 50.16 -28.70 -19.24
N GLU A 11 50.64 -28.44 -18.02
CA GLU A 11 49.80 -28.38 -16.82
C GLU A 11 48.94 -27.11 -16.80
N LEU A 12 49.50 -25.97 -17.22
CA LEU A 12 48.76 -24.72 -17.37
C LEU A 12 47.72 -24.82 -18.49
N PHE A 13 48.07 -25.43 -19.64
CA PHE A 13 47.13 -25.70 -20.71
C PHE A 13 46.02 -26.65 -20.26
N TYR A 14 46.31 -27.72 -19.51
CA TYR A 14 45.28 -28.61 -18.97
C TYR A 14 44.40 -27.94 -17.91
N LYS A 15 44.94 -27.06 -17.05
CA LYS A 15 44.14 -26.30 -16.07
C LYS A 15 43.26 -25.24 -16.74
N ILE A 16 43.77 -24.55 -17.76
CA ILE A 16 43.01 -23.57 -18.55
C ILE A 16 41.96 -24.29 -19.41
N TRP A 17 42.32 -25.38 -20.09
CA TRP A 17 41.39 -26.17 -20.88
C TRP A 17 40.29 -26.80 -20.01
N ARG A 18 40.62 -27.37 -18.86
CA ARG A 18 39.65 -27.89 -17.89
C ARG A 18 38.71 -26.79 -17.40
N ASN A 19 39.20 -25.59 -17.08
CA ASN A 19 38.37 -24.50 -16.59
C ASN A 19 37.58 -23.77 -17.68
N VAL A 20 38.04 -23.75 -18.93
CA VAL A 20 37.32 -23.06 -20.02
C VAL A 20 36.37 -24.03 -20.74
N TYR A 21 36.82 -25.25 -21.02
CA TYR A 21 36.06 -26.23 -21.79
C TYR A 21 34.99 -26.95 -20.95
N LEU A 22 35.28 -27.38 -19.72
CA LEU A 22 34.24 -27.97 -18.85
C LEU A 22 33.23 -26.93 -18.40
N ASN A 23 33.63 -25.69 -18.12
CA ASN A 23 32.65 -24.63 -17.83
C ASN A 23 31.73 -24.40 -19.02
N ARG A 24 32.26 -24.40 -20.26
CA ARG A 24 31.45 -24.25 -21.47
C ARG A 24 30.47 -25.40 -21.69
N ILE A 25 30.87 -26.64 -21.37
CA ILE A 25 29.99 -27.82 -21.41
C ILE A 25 28.97 -27.77 -20.26
N ILE A 26 29.37 -27.37 -19.05
CA ILE A 26 28.46 -27.20 -17.90
C ILE A 26 27.40 -26.11 -18.20
N TYR A 27 27.79 -24.98 -18.82
CA TYR A 27 26.87 -23.94 -19.26
C TYR A 27 25.89 -24.40 -20.36
N GLN A 28 26.28 -25.36 -21.20
CA GLN A 28 25.38 -25.96 -22.19
C GLN A 28 24.30 -26.85 -21.57
N TYR A 29 24.44 -27.27 -20.31
CA TYR A 29 23.47 -28.12 -19.59
C TYR A 29 22.74 -27.38 -18.45
N ILE A 30 22.83 -26.04 -18.33
CA ILE A 30 22.07 -25.21 -17.37
C ILE A 30 20.93 -24.40 -18.06
N PRO A 31 20.04 -24.97 -18.88
CA PRO A 31 18.87 -24.20 -19.30
C PRO A 31 17.81 -24.23 -18.19
N SER A 32 17.83 -23.24 -17.29
CA SER A 32 16.61 -22.55 -16.76
C SER A 32 16.78 -21.65 -15.52
N LEU A 33 17.94 -21.54 -14.84
CA LEU A 33 17.96 -20.87 -13.53
C LEU A 33 18.98 -19.72 -13.30
N ASP A 34 19.91 -19.46 -14.21
CA ASP A 34 21.01 -18.48 -13.98
C ASP A 34 20.99 -17.24 -14.88
N ILE A 35 19.85 -16.92 -15.53
CA ILE A 35 19.81 -15.85 -16.55
C ILE A 35 19.58 -14.45 -15.95
N VAL A 36 19.13 -14.31 -14.71
CA VAL A 36 18.55 -13.01 -14.30
C VAL A 36 19.59 -12.00 -13.77
N LEU A 37 20.76 -12.40 -13.25
CA LEU A 37 21.81 -11.46 -12.84
C LEU A 37 23.23 -12.01 -12.99
N ASN A 38 23.64 -12.37 -14.22
CA ASN A 38 25.06 -12.58 -14.51
C ASN A 38 25.84 -11.25 -14.38
N THR A 39 27.15 -11.29 -14.14
CA THR A 39 28.04 -10.11 -14.11
C THR A 39 27.94 -9.22 -15.35
N ALA A 40 27.64 -9.81 -16.51
CA ALA A 40 27.34 -9.06 -17.74
C ALA A 40 26.04 -8.21 -17.65
N SER A 41 25.07 -8.59 -16.82
CA SER A 41 23.86 -7.80 -16.60
C SER A 41 24.12 -6.56 -15.74
N PHE A 42 25.07 -6.62 -14.79
CA PHE A 42 25.39 -5.47 -13.95
C PHE A 42 26.20 -4.42 -14.70
N SER A 43 27.11 -4.80 -15.59
CA SER A 43 27.83 -3.83 -16.43
C SER A 43 26.89 -3.14 -17.43
N VAL A 44 25.92 -3.87 -18.00
CA VAL A 44 24.85 -3.29 -18.83
C VAL A 44 23.97 -2.36 -17.99
N LEU A 45 23.61 -2.76 -16.77
CA LEU A 45 22.82 -1.94 -15.85
C LEU A 45 23.57 -0.68 -15.44
N GLU A 46 24.87 -0.76 -15.14
CA GLU A 46 25.73 0.39 -14.84
C GLU A 46 25.84 1.33 -16.04
N SER A 47 26.08 0.81 -17.24
CA SER A 47 26.08 1.60 -18.48
C SER A 47 24.74 2.31 -18.71
N GLN A 48 23.62 1.62 -18.47
CA GLN A 48 22.29 2.24 -18.51
C GLN A 48 22.11 3.29 -17.41
N ILE A 49 22.57 3.04 -16.18
CA ILE A 49 22.47 4.01 -15.09
C ILE A 49 23.29 5.27 -15.39
N GLU A 50 24.51 5.10 -15.91
CA GLU A 50 25.42 6.18 -16.25
C GLU A 50 24.90 6.99 -17.44
N SER A 51 24.55 6.33 -18.55
CA SER A 51 24.03 7.00 -19.76
C SER A 51 22.72 7.76 -19.49
N ASN A 52 21.88 7.27 -18.57
CA ASN A 52 20.62 7.91 -18.20
C ASN A 52 20.74 8.86 -16.99
N GLY A 53 21.93 9.01 -16.37
CA GLY A 53 22.14 9.85 -15.19
C GLY A 53 21.30 9.43 -13.97
N LEU A 54 20.97 8.15 -13.88
CA LEU A 54 20.12 7.60 -12.82
C LEU A 54 20.83 7.60 -11.46
N LYS A 55 20.08 7.87 -10.40
CA LYS A 55 20.56 7.88 -9.01
C LYS A 55 19.68 6.95 -8.17
N ASN A 56 20.00 6.80 -6.88
CA ASN A 56 19.17 6.08 -5.91
C ASN A 56 18.79 4.65 -6.35
N VAL A 57 19.78 3.83 -6.67
CA VAL A 57 19.56 2.43 -7.04
C VAL A 57 19.28 1.62 -5.77
N ASN A 58 18.22 0.84 -5.80
CA ASN A 58 17.77 -0.08 -4.77
C ASN A 58 17.76 -1.49 -5.34
N LEU A 59 18.51 -2.39 -4.70
CA LEU A 59 18.73 -3.75 -5.15
C LEU A 59 18.26 -4.72 -4.05
N ASP A 60 17.36 -5.65 -4.38
CA ASP A 60 16.94 -6.73 -3.48
C ASP A 60 17.48 -8.06 -4.01
N LEU A 61 18.41 -8.66 -3.26
CA LEU A 61 19.05 -9.92 -3.58
C LEU A 61 18.62 -11.00 -2.57
N LYS A 62 18.32 -12.21 -3.07
CA LYS A 62 17.99 -13.39 -2.27
C LYS A 62 18.98 -14.53 -2.55
N GLY A 63 19.58 -15.09 -1.51
CA GLY A 63 20.67 -16.08 -1.59
C GLY A 63 20.25 -17.57 -1.55
N ASN A 64 19.00 -17.92 -1.86
CA ASN A 64 18.52 -19.30 -1.68
C ASN A 64 18.67 -20.16 -2.95
N GLY A 65 19.77 -20.91 -3.02
CA GLY A 65 19.96 -22.04 -3.92
C GLY A 65 21.32 -22.70 -3.71
N PRO A 66 21.56 -23.95 -4.15
CA PRO A 66 22.88 -24.62 -4.09
C PRO A 66 23.98 -23.93 -4.93
N LEU A 67 23.64 -22.77 -5.52
CA LEU A 67 24.48 -21.89 -6.31
C LEU A 67 24.95 -20.65 -5.52
N GLY A 68 24.31 -20.29 -4.39
CA GLY A 68 24.65 -19.13 -3.56
C GLY A 68 25.98 -19.26 -2.80
N ASP A 69 26.50 -20.47 -2.67
CA ASP A 69 27.80 -20.78 -2.03
C ASP A 69 28.96 -20.90 -3.02
N ARG A 70 28.74 -20.70 -4.33
CA ARG A 70 29.84 -20.74 -5.30
C ARG A 70 30.68 -19.47 -5.19
N HIS A 71 31.98 -19.63 -5.34
CA HIS A 71 33.04 -18.62 -5.21
C HIS A 71 32.95 -17.50 -6.27
N MET A 72 31.82 -16.80 -6.34
CA MET A 72 31.67 -15.58 -7.11
C MET A 72 31.79 -14.41 -6.14
N MET A 73 32.77 -13.55 -6.40
CA MET A 73 32.88 -12.27 -5.73
C MET A 73 31.74 -11.39 -6.25
N TRP A 74 30.81 -11.02 -5.37
CA TRP A 74 29.72 -10.13 -5.76
C TRP A 74 30.19 -8.69 -5.56
N GLU A 75 30.64 -8.06 -6.64
CA GLU A 75 30.83 -6.62 -6.66
C GLU A 75 29.48 -5.93 -6.84
N ILE A 76 28.97 -5.34 -5.77
CA ILE A 76 27.74 -4.55 -5.82
C ILE A 76 28.07 -3.23 -6.54
N PRO A 77 27.29 -2.84 -7.57
CA PRO A 77 27.52 -1.60 -8.31
C PRO A 77 27.66 -0.37 -7.42
N LYS A 78 28.62 0.50 -7.71
CA LYS A 78 28.94 1.70 -6.90
C LYS A 78 27.82 2.74 -6.87
N CYS A 79 26.79 2.58 -7.71
CA CYS A 79 25.61 3.43 -7.76
C CYS A 79 24.49 2.97 -6.80
N VAL A 80 24.62 1.81 -6.17
CA VAL A 80 23.62 1.25 -5.23
C VAL A 80 23.57 2.06 -3.95
N THR A 81 22.38 2.57 -3.62
CA THR A 81 22.10 3.38 -2.43
C THR A 81 21.24 2.68 -1.40
N LYS A 82 20.45 1.69 -1.81
CA LYS A 82 19.69 0.80 -0.93
C LYS A 82 19.97 -0.63 -1.33
N LEU A 83 20.25 -1.49 -0.37
CA LEU A 83 20.57 -2.88 -0.63
C LEU A 83 19.82 -3.76 0.36
N SER A 84 19.19 -4.81 -0.15
CA SER A 84 18.60 -5.86 0.65
C SER A 84 19.30 -7.18 0.31
N LEU A 85 19.90 -7.81 1.31
CA LEU A 85 20.57 -9.10 1.23
C LEU A 85 19.82 -10.08 2.11
N LYS A 86 18.97 -10.91 1.50
CA LYS A 86 18.13 -11.88 2.20
C LYS A 86 18.65 -13.29 1.99
N SER A 87 18.68 -14.08 3.05
CA SER A 87 19.01 -15.52 3.00
C SER A 87 20.40 -15.83 2.43
N PHE A 88 21.39 -15.00 2.78
CA PHE A 88 22.79 -15.29 2.45
C PHE A 88 23.48 -16.02 3.61
N SER A 89 24.24 -17.07 3.28
CA SER A 89 25.16 -17.70 4.24
C SER A 89 26.23 -16.69 4.68
N THR A 90 26.77 -16.86 5.88
CA THR A 90 27.83 -16.00 6.43
C THR A 90 29.09 -16.04 5.55
N HIS A 91 29.40 -17.20 4.99
CA HIS A 91 30.47 -17.39 4.01
C HIS A 91 30.21 -16.64 2.71
N ALA A 92 28.98 -16.64 2.20
CA ALA A 92 28.63 -15.86 1.01
C ALA A 92 28.81 -14.35 1.27
N LEU A 93 28.38 -13.84 2.44
CA LEU A 93 28.55 -12.43 2.79
C LEU A 93 30.01 -11.98 2.87
N GLN A 94 30.95 -12.86 3.26
CA GLN A 94 32.39 -12.52 3.31
C GLN A 94 32.95 -12.19 1.94
N ASN A 95 32.32 -12.68 0.87
CA ASN A 95 32.72 -12.43 -0.52
C ASN A 95 31.98 -11.25 -1.16
N ILE A 96 31.14 -10.52 -0.40
CA ILE A 96 30.42 -9.33 -0.87
C ILE A 96 31.13 -8.08 -0.38
N ILE A 97 31.47 -7.19 -1.32
CA ILE A 97 32.02 -5.87 -1.00
C ILE A 97 30.89 -4.84 -1.12
N LEU A 98 30.54 -4.20 -0.01
CA LEU A 98 29.50 -3.16 0.04
C LEU A 98 30.10 -1.79 -0.31
N PRO A 99 29.56 -1.07 -1.32
CA PRO A 99 30.06 0.24 -1.68
C PRO A 99 29.63 1.31 -0.67
N ASN A 100 30.45 2.35 -0.51
CA ASN A 100 30.16 3.53 0.34
C ASN A 100 28.97 4.38 -0.17
N SER A 101 28.38 4.04 -1.31
CA SER A 101 27.13 4.64 -1.78
C SER A 101 25.91 4.11 -1.02
N VAL A 102 26.00 2.94 -0.36
CA VAL A 102 24.88 2.33 0.35
C VAL A 102 24.51 3.15 1.58
N THR A 103 23.29 3.68 1.60
CA THR A 103 22.71 4.47 2.69
C THR A 103 21.59 3.73 3.44
N GLN A 104 21.01 2.69 2.84
CA GLN A 104 20.01 1.83 3.47
C GLN A 104 20.37 0.36 3.24
N LEU A 105 20.33 -0.45 4.28
CA LEU A 105 20.75 -1.84 4.23
C LEU A 105 19.74 -2.73 4.98
N ASP A 106 19.20 -3.75 4.33
CA ASP A 106 18.37 -4.80 4.92
C ASP A 106 19.14 -6.13 4.87
N LEU A 107 19.38 -6.73 6.02
CA LEU A 107 20.18 -7.96 6.16
C LEU A 107 19.38 -9.04 6.86
N THR A 108 19.28 -10.19 6.22
CA THR A 108 18.86 -11.45 6.85
C THR A 108 20.03 -12.42 6.78
N SER A 109 20.86 -12.43 7.82
CA SER A 109 21.99 -13.35 7.94
C SER A 109 22.32 -13.61 9.40
N ASP A 110 22.99 -14.74 9.64
CA ASP A 110 23.27 -15.26 10.96
C ASP A 110 24.34 -14.47 11.70
N ILE A 111 25.38 -13.95 11.02
CA ILE A 111 26.54 -13.30 11.68
C ILE A 111 26.92 -12.01 10.97
N LEU A 112 27.12 -10.93 11.73
CA LEU A 112 27.70 -9.67 11.28
C LEU A 112 29.01 -9.40 12.02
N TRP A 113 30.04 -8.98 11.28
CA TRP A 113 31.31 -8.55 11.84
C TRP A 113 31.49 -7.03 11.77
N LYS A 114 32.31 -6.50 12.67
CA LYS A 114 32.69 -5.09 12.71
C LYS A 114 33.26 -4.65 11.36
N GLY A 115 32.77 -3.52 10.85
CA GLY A 115 33.23 -2.94 9.58
C GLY A 115 32.53 -3.47 8.32
N PHE A 116 31.65 -4.49 8.43
CA PHE A 116 30.85 -4.93 7.27
C PHE A 116 29.88 -3.84 6.80
N ILE A 117 29.20 -3.17 7.73
CA ILE A 117 28.22 -2.14 7.41
C ILE A 117 28.96 -0.84 7.02
N PRO A 118 28.73 -0.28 5.81
CA PRO A 118 29.38 0.95 5.39
C PRO A 118 29.03 2.14 6.30
N VAL A 119 29.99 3.03 6.55
CA VAL A 119 29.80 4.26 7.36
C VAL A 119 28.84 5.27 6.72
N SER A 120 28.55 5.12 5.43
CA SER A 120 27.52 5.85 4.70
C SER A 120 26.11 5.41 5.08
N CYS A 121 25.94 4.21 5.65
CA CYS A 121 24.63 3.67 6.00
C CYS A 121 23.95 4.56 7.06
N ARG A 122 22.66 4.85 6.86
CA ARG A 122 21.81 5.68 7.72
C ARG A 122 20.58 4.93 8.22
N ALA A 123 20.11 3.92 7.48
CA ALA A 123 18.99 3.06 7.86
C ALA A 123 19.39 1.59 7.75
N LEU A 124 19.23 0.83 8.83
CA LEU A 124 19.62 -0.57 8.90
C LEU A 124 18.43 -1.41 9.35
N ARG A 125 18.14 -2.49 8.63
CA ARG A 125 17.23 -3.55 9.08
C ARG A 125 18.01 -4.84 9.27
N LEU A 126 17.86 -5.45 10.44
CA LEU A 126 18.54 -6.68 10.81
C LEU A 126 17.51 -7.75 11.18
N SER A 127 17.61 -8.89 10.51
CA SER A 127 16.82 -10.08 10.79
C SER A 127 17.73 -11.23 11.25
N THR A 128 18.44 -11.03 12.37
CA THR A 128 19.29 -12.04 13.01
C THR A 128 18.86 -12.31 14.44
N ARG A 129 19.06 -13.54 14.90
CA ARG A 129 18.89 -13.95 16.31
C ARG A 129 20.21 -14.12 17.04
N GLN A 130 21.35 -14.03 16.35
CA GLN A 130 22.65 -14.28 16.98
C GLN A 130 23.24 -13.01 17.60
N ILE A 131 24.21 -13.23 18.47
CA ILE A 131 24.93 -12.19 19.20
C ILE A 131 25.72 -11.34 18.21
N LEU A 132 25.44 -10.03 18.21
CA LEU A 132 26.24 -9.05 17.48
C LEU A 132 27.45 -8.67 18.34
N SER A 133 28.65 -8.59 17.75
CA SER A 133 29.80 -8.07 18.48
C SER A 133 29.57 -6.59 18.85
N ALA A 134 30.13 -6.17 19.99
CA ALA A 134 30.11 -4.75 20.37
C ALA A 134 30.67 -3.90 19.21
N ASP A 135 30.02 -2.78 18.91
CA ASP A 135 30.31 -1.87 17.79
C ASP A 135 29.99 -2.38 16.37
N CYS A 136 29.22 -3.47 16.18
CA CYS A 136 28.81 -3.89 14.83
C CYS A 136 27.97 -2.83 14.10
N ILE A 137 27.17 -2.03 14.83
CA ILE A 137 26.29 -1.02 14.25
C ILE A 137 27.01 0.34 14.24
N PRO A 138 27.26 0.95 13.07
CA PRO A 138 27.93 2.25 13.00
C PRO A 138 27.13 3.40 13.64
N LYS A 139 27.83 4.40 14.18
CA LYS A 139 27.24 5.66 14.70
C LYS A 139 26.57 6.53 13.62
N SER A 140 26.65 6.13 12.36
CA SER A 140 25.95 6.79 11.26
C SER A 140 24.47 6.39 11.19
N ILE A 141 24.07 5.29 11.83
CA ILE A 141 22.70 4.78 11.77
C ILE A 141 21.76 5.69 12.55
N THR A 142 20.70 6.15 11.88
CA THR A 142 19.64 7.00 12.44
C THR A 142 18.28 6.29 12.51
N ARG A 143 18.10 5.25 11.68
CA ARG A 143 16.94 4.35 11.72
C ARG A 143 17.41 2.91 11.85
N LEU A 144 16.90 2.19 12.85
CA LEU A 144 17.25 0.80 13.11
C LEU A 144 15.97 -0.03 13.25
N ASP A 145 15.83 -1.08 12.43
CA ASP A 145 14.75 -2.08 12.53
C ASP A 145 15.36 -3.44 12.87
N LEU A 146 14.97 -3.99 14.02
CA LEU A 146 15.44 -5.26 14.54
C LEU A 146 14.28 -6.25 14.55
N GLN A 147 14.41 -7.34 13.81
CA GLN A 147 13.45 -8.44 13.91
C GLN A 147 13.55 -9.13 15.28
N TYR A 148 14.76 -9.22 15.83
CA TYR A 148 15.02 -9.68 17.19
C TYR A 148 16.13 -8.82 17.79
N CYS A 149 16.02 -8.45 19.06
CA CYS A 149 17.06 -7.73 19.79
C CYS A 149 17.97 -8.74 20.48
N PRO A 150 19.21 -8.94 20.01
CA PRO A 150 20.11 -9.93 20.57
C PRO A 150 20.71 -9.46 21.90
N LYS A 151 21.07 -10.43 22.75
CA LYS A 151 21.84 -10.23 23.98
C LYS A 151 23.11 -9.38 23.71
N ASN A 152 23.33 -8.36 24.55
CA ASN A 152 24.48 -7.42 24.53
C ASN A 152 24.54 -6.42 23.35
N LEU A 153 23.47 -6.25 22.57
CA LEU A 153 23.45 -5.22 21.54
C LEU A 153 23.51 -3.81 22.16
N VAL A 154 24.46 -3.00 21.70
CA VAL A 154 24.51 -1.56 22.02
C VAL A 154 23.88 -0.77 20.89
N ILE A 155 22.77 -0.09 21.18
CA ILE A 155 22.09 0.79 20.21
C ILE A 155 22.83 2.14 20.17
N PRO A 156 23.31 2.60 19.00
CA PRO A 156 24.01 3.89 18.92
C PRO A 156 23.12 5.08 19.32
N SER A 157 23.70 6.08 19.97
CA SER A 157 23.02 7.33 20.35
C SER A 157 22.64 8.22 19.15
N SER A 158 23.01 7.83 17.93
CA SER A 158 22.55 8.46 16.69
C SER A 158 21.17 7.99 16.25
N VAL A 159 20.64 6.90 16.83
CA VAL A 159 19.36 6.30 16.44
C VAL A 159 18.20 7.15 16.95
N VAL A 160 17.36 7.62 16.02
CA VAL A 160 16.17 8.45 16.29
C VAL A 160 14.87 7.67 16.04
N HIS A 161 14.90 6.69 15.13
CA HIS A 161 13.79 5.78 14.86
C HIS A 161 14.24 4.35 15.15
N LEU A 162 13.55 3.67 16.05
CA LEU A 162 13.86 2.30 16.44
C LEU A 162 12.62 1.42 16.34
N LYS A 163 12.77 0.26 15.71
CA LYS A 163 11.77 -0.79 15.67
C LYS A 163 12.37 -2.09 16.18
N ILE A 164 11.68 -2.78 17.07
CA ILE A 164 12.10 -4.07 17.64
C ILE A 164 10.90 -5.01 17.67
N MET A 165 10.94 -6.11 16.92
CA MET A 165 9.82 -7.06 16.86
C MET A 165 9.86 -8.11 17.96
N GLY A 166 11.03 -8.72 18.22
CA GLY A 166 11.24 -9.61 19.36
C GLY A 166 12.38 -9.12 20.25
N CYS A 167 12.33 -9.40 21.54
CA CYS A 167 13.37 -9.01 22.49
C CYS A 167 13.63 -10.13 23.50
N ASP A 168 14.90 -10.44 23.73
CA ASP A 168 15.30 -11.33 24.81
C ASP A 168 15.03 -10.64 26.17
N LEU A 169 14.53 -11.38 27.16
CA LEU A 169 14.16 -10.84 28.48
C LEU A 169 15.30 -10.07 29.15
N GLU A 170 16.55 -10.48 28.93
CA GLU A 170 17.73 -9.82 29.49
C GLU A 170 18.02 -8.44 28.87
N ALA A 171 17.57 -8.18 27.64
CA ALA A 171 17.66 -6.87 27.00
C ALA A 171 16.44 -5.98 27.30
N ASN A 172 15.38 -6.55 27.91
CA ASN A 172 14.17 -5.84 28.28
C ASN A 172 14.28 -5.23 29.70
N VAL A 173 15.20 -4.30 29.87
CA VAL A 173 15.50 -3.67 31.16
C VAL A 173 15.55 -2.14 31.07
N ALA A 174 15.38 -1.47 32.21
CA ALA A 174 15.42 -0.01 32.28
C ALA A 174 16.77 0.54 31.79
N GLY A 175 16.73 1.62 31.00
CA GLY A 175 17.93 2.30 30.51
C GLY A 175 18.66 1.61 29.34
N PHE A 176 18.12 0.51 28.80
CA PHE A 176 18.67 -0.15 27.62
C PHE A 176 18.66 0.74 26.36
N LEU A 177 17.61 1.54 26.19
CA LEU A 177 17.41 2.39 25.02
C LEU A 177 18.06 3.78 25.18
N PRO A 178 18.75 4.31 24.15
CA PRO A 178 19.32 5.66 24.20
C PRO A 178 18.26 6.76 24.17
N ASN A 179 18.51 7.87 24.87
CA ASN A 179 17.66 9.08 24.91
C ASN A 179 17.61 9.89 23.60
N SER A 180 18.11 9.34 22.49
CA SER A 180 18.02 9.92 21.16
C SER A 180 16.74 9.51 20.43
N ILE A 181 16.07 8.44 20.88
CA ILE A 181 14.94 7.84 20.17
C ILE A 181 13.70 8.73 20.29
N LYS A 182 13.12 9.08 19.13
CA LYS A 182 11.87 9.86 19.01
C LYS A 182 10.68 9.02 18.55
N GLN A 183 10.95 7.97 17.76
CA GLN A 183 9.93 7.04 17.27
C GLN A 183 10.32 5.62 17.66
N LEU A 184 9.43 4.93 18.39
CA LEU A 184 9.67 3.59 18.92
C LEU A 184 8.54 2.65 18.52
N PHE A 185 8.89 1.51 17.92
CA PHE A 185 7.98 0.44 17.54
C PHE A 185 8.36 -0.85 18.27
N LEU A 186 7.44 -1.45 19.01
CA LEU A 186 7.68 -2.62 19.85
C LEU A 186 6.73 -3.76 19.49
N GLY A 187 7.26 -4.95 19.22
CA GLY A 187 6.49 -6.19 19.08
C GLY A 187 6.45 -7.03 20.37
N PHE A 188 6.81 -6.45 21.51
CA PHE A 188 6.85 -7.12 22.81
C PHE A 188 6.44 -6.16 23.94
N LYS A 189 6.15 -6.71 25.13
CA LYS A 189 5.86 -5.95 26.34
C LYS A 189 7.15 -5.38 26.96
N PRO A 190 7.32 -4.06 27.01
CA PRO A 190 8.50 -3.46 27.63
C PRO A 190 8.43 -3.58 29.15
N ALA A 191 9.59 -3.71 29.80
CA ALA A 191 9.72 -3.55 31.23
C ALA A 191 9.59 -2.07 31.64
N ASN A 192 9.31 -1.83 32.91
CA ASN A 192 9.29 -0.48 33.46
C ASN A 192 10.64 0.23 33.27
N GLY A 193 10.60 1.47 32.76
CA GLY A 193 11.79 2.27 32.46
C GLY A 193 12.53 1.89 31.17
N PHE A 194 12.02 0.94 30.37
CA PHE A 194 12.60 0.59 29.08
C PHE A 194 12.43 1.71 28.03
N ILE A 195 11.28 2.38 28.03
CA ILE A 195 10.95 3.46 27.09
C ILE A 195 11.62 4.76 27.55
N PRO A 196 12.49 5.40 26.74
CA PRO A 196 13.18 6.62 27.16
C PRO A 196 12.27 7.85 27.08
N ASN A 197 12.54 8.86 27.92
CA ASN A 197 11.79 10.13 28.00
C ASN A 197 11.94 11.03 26.76
N SER A 198 12.68 10.58 25.74
CA SER A 198 12.80 11.26 24.45
C SER A 198 11.71 10.87 23.46
N VAL A 199 11.03 9.73 23.66
CA VAL A 199 10.07 9.16 22.72
C VAL A 199 8.83 10.07 22.61
N GLU A 200 8.42 10.36 21.37
CA GLU A 200 7.22 11.15 21.06
C GLU A 200 6.14 10.31 20.37
N ASN A 201 6.54 9.25 19.65
CA ASN A 201 5.62 8.34 18.98
C ASN A 201 5.93 6.90 19.39
N LEU A 202 4.94 6.20 19.94
CA LEU A 202 5.06 4.86 20.46
C LEU A 202 4.03 3.94 19.78
N LEU A 203 4.51 2.88 19.15
CA LEU A 203 3.66 1.94 18.40
C LEU A 203 3.92 0.51 18.88
N PHE A 204 2.86 -0.15 19.32
CA PHE A 204 2.87 -1.57 19.66
C PHE A 204 2.35 -2.38 18.48
N LEU A 205 3.14 -3.33 18.00
CA LEU A 205 2.84 -4.16 16.83
C LEU A 205 2.45 -5.58 17.25
N ASP A 206 1.28 -6.03 16.80
CA ASP A 206 0.75 -7.39 16.82
C ASP A 206 0.99 -8.15 18.13
N PHE A 207 0.45 -7.61 19.21
CA PHE A 207 0.85 -7.99 20.56
C PHE A 207 -0.30 -8.57 21.40
N LEU A 208 -0.10 -9.77 21.94
CA LEU A 208 -0.98 -10.43 22.91
C LEU A 208 -0.49 -10.05 24.31
N MET A 209 -1.15 -9.11 24.97
CA MET A 209 -0.81 -8.71 26.34
C MET A 209 -1.86 -9.24 27.30
N SER A 210 -1.46 -9.89 28.40
CA SER A 210 -2.41 -10.24 29.46
C SER A 210 -2.78 -9.02 30.33
N GLU A 211 -1.81 -8.13 30.58
CA GLU A 211 -1.96 -6.93 31.41
C GLU A 211 -0.97 -5.82 31.05
N ILE A 212 -1.39 -4.56 31.20
CA ILE A 212 -0.57 -3.35 30.98
C ILE A 212 -0.11 -2.82 32.33
N ASP A 213 1.17 -2.98 32.65
CA ASP A 213 1.77 -2.68 33.95
C ASP A 213 3.04 -1.81 33.85
N PHE A 214 3.26 -1.19 32.67
CA PHE A 214 4.38 -0.31 32.42
C PHE A 214 3.95 1.14 32.20
N VAL A 215 4.85 2.08 32.50
CA VAL A 215 4.57 3.52 32.40
C VAL A 215 4.99 4.07 31.03
N ILE A 216 4.09 4.79 30.36
CA ILE A 216 4.44 5.63 29.20
C ILE A 216 5.04 6.95 29.69
N PRO A 217 6.21 7.37 29.16
CA PRO A 217 6.78 8.69 29.42
C PRO A 217 5.87 9.84 28.97
N LEU A 218 5.78 10.91 29.77
CA LEU A 218 4.97 12.11 29.46
C LEU A 218 5.35 12.79 28.12
N SER A 219 6.53 12.50 27.58
CA SER A 219 6.98 12.98 26.28
C SER A 219 6.22 12.37 25.10
N VAL A 220 5.57 11.22 25.29
CA VAL A 220 4.85 10.50 24.24
C VAL A 220 3.57 11.25 23.91
N LYS A 221 3.39 11.61 22.64
CA LYS A 221 2.20 12.33 22.14
C LYS A 221 1.24 11.39 21.44
N ASN A 222 1.79 10.36 20.79
CA ASN A 222 1.03 9.47 19.91
C ASN A 222 1.26 8.02 20.32
N VAL A 223 0.18 7.29 20.58
CA VAL A 223 0.19 5.87 20.94
C VAL A 223 -0.68 5.09 19.96
N MET A 224 -0.13 4.02 19.40
CA MET A 224 -0.87 3.08 18.57
C MET A 224 -0.69 1.65 19.08
N PHE A 225 -1.78 0.93 19.22
CA PHE A 225 -1.81 -0.53 19.38
C PHE A 225 -2.40 -1.12 18.10
N SER A 226 -1.57 -1.76 17.26
CA SER A 226 -2.06 -2.37 16.00
C SER A 226 -2.99 -3.55 16.28
N PHE A 227 -2.76 -4.22 17.40
CA PHE A 227 -3.58 -5.29 17.91
C PHE A 227 -3.29 -5.46 19.41
N LEU A 228 -4.33 -5.40 20.23
CA LEU A 228 -4.28 -5.59 21.68
C LEU A 228 -5.27 -6.68 22.07
N ASP A 229 -4.77 -7.76 22.65
CA ASP A 229 -5.58 -8.89 23.10
C ASP A 229 -5.77 -8.85 24.63
N ALA A 230 -6.16 -7.69 25.16
CA ALA A 230 -6.25 -7.41 26.60
C ALA A 230 -7.48 -6.53 26.94
N PRO A 231 -8.08 -6.68 28.14
CA PRO A 231 -9.07 -5.73 28.64
C PRO A 231 -8.47 -4.32 28.83
N LEU A 232 -9.22 -3.28 28.45
CA LEU A 232 -8.73 -1.89 28.54
C LEU A 232 -8.99 -1.23 29.90
N ASP A 233 -9.70 -1.88 30.83
CA ASP A 233 -10.06 -1.29 32.13
C ASP A 233 -8.82 -0.94 32.99
N GLY A 234 -7.69 -1.62 32.77
CA GLY A 234 -6.40 -1.33 33.40
C GLY A 234 -5.60 -0.18 32.75
N MET A 235 -6.05 0.39 31.63
CA MET A 235 -5.32 1.45 30.92
C MET A 235 -5.35 2.82 31.59
N ASN A 236 -6.15 3.01 32.64
CA ASN A 236 -6.33 4.34 33.23
C ASN A 236 -5.04 4.92 33.84
N HIS A 237 -4.13 4.06 34.33
CA HIS A 237 -2.82 4.46 34.85
C HIS A 237 -1.74 4.59 33.76
N PHE A 238 -2.06 4.12 32.56
CA PHE A 238 -1.17 4.06 31.42
C PHE A 238 -1.28 5.32 30.54
N LEU A 239 -2.49 5.85 30.38
CA LEU A 239 -2.78 7.01 29.55
C LEU A 239 -2.62 8.32 30.34
N HIS A 240 -1.89 9.28 29.79
CA HIS A 240 -1.67 10.60 30.40
C HIS A 240 -2.24 11.75 29.55
N ASN A 241 -2.48 12.91 30.16
CA ASN A 241 -3.15 14.05 29.51
C ASN A 241 -2.33 14.75 28.41
N GLU A 242 -1.02 14.54 28.34
CA GLU A 242 -0.20 15.05 27.22
C GLU A 242 -0.43 14.30 25.88
N LEU A 243 -1.08 13.13 25.92
CA LEU A 243 -1.41 12.37 24.72
C LEU A 243 -2.35 13.16 23.79
N LYS A 244 -2.01 13.19 22.50
CA LYS A 244 -2.78 13.84 21.42
C LYS A 244 -3.49 12.83 20.55
N GLU A 245 -2.85 11.71 20.25
CA GLU A 245 -3.41 10.68 19.38
C GLU A 245 -3.37 9.31 20.05
N LEU A 246 -4.51 8.62 20.03
CA LEU A 246 -4.65 7.25 20.50
C LEU A 246 -5.33 6.40 19.43
N THR A 247 -4.65 5.36 18.99
CA THR A 247 -5.22 4.33 18.12
C THR A 247 -5.18 2.99 18.82
N ILE A 248 -6.32 2.32 18.94
CA ILE A 248 -6.45 1.00 19.55
C ILE A 248 -7.21 0.08 18.60
N SER A 249 -6.61 -1.06 18.33
CA SER A 249 -7.24 -2.20 17.67
C SER A 249 -7.25 -3.36 18.67
N THR A 250 -8.40 -3.90 19.05
CA THR A 250 -8.51 -4.91 20.12
C THR A 250 -9.64 -5.89 19.86
N ARG A 251 -9.58 -7.14 20.33
CA ARG A 251 -10.73 -8.09 20.29
C ARG A 251 -11.44 -8.26 21.64
N TYR A 252 -11.08 -7.49 22.65
CA TYR A 252 -11.56 -7.64 24.03
C TYR A 252 -12.16 -6.33 24.55
N GLN A 253 -13.44 -6.05 24.30
CA GLN A 253 -14.26 -5.21 25.20
C GLN A 253 -15.74 -5.08 24.80
N ASP A 254 -16.59 -4.91 25.80
CA ASP A 254 -17.98 -4.45 25.64
C ASP A 254 -18.15 -2.92 25.84
N LYS A 255 -17.14 -2.22 26.38
CA LYS A 255 -17.21 -0.80 26.82
C LYS A 255 -15.99 0.02 26.43
N LEU A 256 -16.08 1.34 26.43
CA LEU A 256 -14.96 2.25 26.14
C LEU A 256 -14.08 2.52 27.39
N PRO A 257 -12.73 2.53 27.28
CA PRO A 257 -11.85 2.89 28.40
C PRO A 257 -11.98 4.36 28.81
N PHE A 258 -11.40 4.72 29.97
CA PHE A 258 -11.23 6.13 30.30
C PHE A 258 -10.23 6.77 29.32
N LEU A 259 -10.60 7.93 28.78
CA LEU A 259 -9.82 8.62 27.76
C LEU A 259 -9.21 9.91 28.34
N PRO A 260 -7.92 10.17 28.13
CA PRO A 260 -7.29 11.41 28.60
C PRO A 260 -7.88 12.64 27.91
N SER A 261 -7.94 13.74 28.67
CA SER A 261 -8.59 14.98 28.25
C SER A 261 -7.87 15.73 27.11
N GLY A 262 -6.57 15.48 26.94
CA GLY A 262 -5.73 16.13 25.92
C GLY A 262 -5.83 15.55 24.51
N LEU A 263 -6.58 14.45 24.31
CA LEU A 263 -6.71 13.80 23.01
C LEU A 263 -7.40 14.72 22.00
N THR A 264 -6.81 14.78 20.81
CA THR A 264 -7.38 15.42 19.62
C THR A 264 -7.82 14.41 18.57
N LYS A 265 -7.28 13.18 18.62
CA LYS A 265 -7.63 12.09 17.69
C LYS A 265 -7.77 10.77 18.43
N LEU A 266 -8.89 10.11 18.20
CA LEU A 266 -9.17 8.76 18.70
C LEU A 266 -9.56 7.86 17.55
N ASN A 267 -8.89 6.71 17.43
CA ASN A 267 -9.23 5.66 16.50
C ASN A 267 -9.39 4.33 17.24
N PHE A 268 -10.54 3.71 17.12
CA PHE A 268 -10.90 2.47 17.81
C PHE A 268 -11.46 1.47 16.80
N THR A 269 -10.72 0.40 16.52
CA THR A 269 -11.01 -0.56 15.44
C THR A 269 -10.99 -2.01 15.91
N ASN A 270 -11.51 -2.92 15.07
CA ASN A 270 -11.38 -4.37 15.19
C ASN A 270 -11.91 -5.01 16.48
N THR A 271 -12.87 -4.38 17.16
CA THR A 271 -13.48 -4.88 18.40
C THR A 271 -14.62 -5.86 18.15
N PRO A 272 -14.95 -6.75 19.10
CA PRO A 272 -16.33 -7.20 19.21
C PRO A 272 -17.23 -5.97 19.39
N THR A 273 -18.52 -6.19 19.19
CA THR A 273 -19.53 -5.14 19.30
C THR A 273 -19.45 -4.42 20.66
N PHE A 274 -19.30 -3.09 20.69
CA PHE A 274 -19.20 -2.33 21.96
C PHE A 274 -20.21 -1.18 22.03
N SER A 275 -20.56 -0.80 23.26
CA SER A 275 -21.48 0.30 23.56
C SER A 275 -20.75 1.56 24.03
N ILE A 276 -21.19 2.71 23.52
CA ILE A 276 -20.75 4.04 24.00
C ILE A 276 -21.56 4.43 25.24
N ASP A 277 -21.00 4.19 26.43
CA ASP A 277 -21.67 4.45 27.72
C ASP A 277 -21.12 5.69 28.46
N LYS A 278 -19.99 6.24 28.00
CA LYS A 278 -19.28 7.37 28.61
C LYS A 278 -19.03 8.49 27.60
N PRO A 279 -19.02 9.76 28.03
CA PRO A 279 -18.71 10.88 27.15
C PRO A 279 -17.24 10.85 26.72
N PHE A 280 -16.99 11.31 25.50
CA PHE A 280 -15.64 11.48 24.96
C PHE A 280 -14.97 12.78 25.45
N PRO A 281 -13.64 12.89 25.39
CA PRO A 281 -12.93 14.14 25.62
C PRO A 281 -13.39 15.28 24.71
N VAL A 282 -13.56 16.47 25.28
CA VAL A 282 -14.08 17.66 24.58
C VAL A 282 -13.16 18.23 23.49
N ASN A 283 -11.87 17.89 23.53
CA ASN A 283 -10.85 18.38 22.61
C ASN A 283 -10.70 17.51 21.34
N LEU A 284 -11.48 16.42 21.22
CA LEU A 284 -11.44 15.56 20.04
C LEU A 284 -11.89 16.31 18.79
N LYS A 285 -11.05 16.23 17.75
CA LYS A 285 -11.30 16.70 16.39
C LYS A 285 -11.59 15.55 15.43
N THR A 286 -10.92 14.41 15.63
CA THR A 286 -11.11 13.21 14.81
C THR A 286 -11.54 12.04 15.68
N LEU A 287 -12.63 11.38 15.30
CA LEU A 287 -13.15 10.19 15.96
C LEU A 287 -13.48 9.11 14.93
N ILE A 288 -12.81 7.96 15.05
CA ILE A 288 -13.04 6.78 14.22
C ILE A 288 -13.41 5.63 15.14
N LEU A 289 -14.60 5.05 14.95
CA LEU A 289 -15.12 3.94 15.74
C LEU A 289 -15.57 2.82 14.81
N SER A 290 -15.29 1.57 15.18
CA SER A 290 -15.78 0.39 14.47
C SER A 290 -16.64 -0.49 15.36
N GLU A 291 -17.61 -1.22 14.79
CA GLU A 291 -18.41 -2.22 15.50
C GLU A 291 -19.26 -1.64 16.67
N VAL A 292 -19.78 -0.42 16.52
CA VAL A 292 -20.67 0.21 17.53
C VAL A 292 -22.05 -0.47 17.53
N ASN A 293 -22.54 -0.88 18.70
CA ASN A 293 -23.77 -1.67 18.85
C ASN A 293 -24.88 -1.01 19.68
N ASN A 294 -24.76 0.28 19.99
CA ASN A 294 -25.81 1.05 20.64
C ASN A 294 -26.14 2.32 19.84
N GLN A 295 -27.32 2.88 20.11
CA GLN A 295 -27.76 4.14 19.51
C GLN A 295 -26.98 5.32 20.09
N ILE A 296 -26.53 6.23 19.21
CA ILE A 296 -25.84 7.47 19.62
C ILE A 296 -26.88 8.55 19.91
N LYS A 297 -26.89 9.00 21.17
CA LYS A 297 -27.80 10.04 21.66
C LYS A 297 -27.20 11.43 21.47
N VAL A 298 -28.06 12.45 21.52
CA VAL A 298 -27.63 13.85 21.52
C VAL A 298 -26.74 14.12 22.74
N GLY A 299 -25.60 14.75 22.52
CA GLY A 299 -24.61 15.06 23.57
C GLY A 299 -23.61 13.94 23.86
N THR A 300 -23.73 12.76 23.24
CA THR A 300 -22.73 11.68 23.39
C THR A 300 -21.41 12.03 22.70
N LEU A 301 -21.48 12.62 21.50
CA LEU A 301 -20.30 13.00 20.70
C LEU A 301 -19.77 14.39 21.10
N PRO A 302 -18.44 14.61 21.10
CA PRO A 302 -17.85 15.88 21.47
C PRO A 302 -18.13 16.98 20.44
N MET A 303 -18.41 18.20 20.90
CA MET A 303 -18.91 19.28 20.05
C MET A 303 -17.90 19.87 19.06
N ASN A 304 -16.60 19.58 19.22
CA ASN A 304 -15.53 20.14 18.39
C ASN A 304 -15.04 19.18 17.28
N LEU A 305 -15.78 18.09 17.01
CA LEU A 305 -15.41 17.12 15.98
C LEU A 305 -15.46 17.74 14.58
N GLU A 306 -14.39 17.55 13.83
CA GLU A 306 -14.25 17.94 12.41
C GLU A 306 -14.37 16.70 11.50
N GLU A 307 -13.92 15.53 11.98
CA GLU A 307 -13.94 14.26 11.27
C GLU A 307 -14.57 13.15 12.13
N LEU A 308 -15.56 12.46 11.57
CA LEU A 308 -16.28 11.38 12.23
C LEU A 308 -16.43 10.18 11.27
N SER A 309 -15.95 9.02 11.70
CA SER A 309 -16.21 7.75 11.03
C SER A 309 -16.77 6.73 12.01
N ILE A 310 -17.93 6.16 11.69
CA ILE A 310 -18.57 5.14 12.55
C ILE A 310 -19.01 3.95 11.70
N ASP A 311 -18.54 2.76 12.07
CA ASP A 311 -19.07 1.48 11.60
C ASP A 311 -20.01 0.90 12.66
N PHE A 312 -21.28 0.76 12.33
CA PHE A 312 -22.32 0.23 13.18
C PHE A 312 -22.52 -1.26 12.90
N ASN A 313 -22.32 -2.07 13.93
CA ASN A 313 -22.80 -3.45 13.99
C ASN A 313 -24.02 -3.52 14.93
N PHE A 314 -25.00 -2.68 14.60
CA PHE A 314 -26.24 -2.55 15.33
C PHE A 314 -27.24 -3.58 14.81
N ASP A 315 -27.24 -4.79 15.39
CA ASP A 315 -28.23 -5.83 15.08
C ASP A 315 -29.43 -5.75 16.04
N LEU A 316 -30.48 -5.06 15.57
CA LEU A 316 -31.75 -4.90 16.27
C LEU A 316 -32.49 -6.21 16.55
N THR A 317 -32.12 -7.32 15.90
CA THR A 317 -32.85 -8.60 16.05
C THR A 317 -32.59 -9.31 17.37
N ARG A 318 -31.52 -8.95 18.10
CA ARG A 318 -31.16 -9.60 19.38
C ARG A 318 -31.56 -8.81 20.63
N GLN A 319 -31.94 -7.55 20.51
CA GLN A 319 -32.46 -6.79 21.65
C GLN A 319 -33.94 -7.12 21.87
N ASN A 320 -34.13 -8.23 22.59
CA ASN A 320 -35.36 -8.68 23.25
C ASN A 320 -36.40 -9.39 22.36
N ASN A 321 -36.82 -10.57 22.82
CA ASN A 321 -38.04 -11.30 22.43
C ASN A 321 -39.34 -10.51 22.72
N ILE A 322 -39.31 -9.18 22.63
CA ILE A 322 -40.46 -8.30 22.74
C ILE A 322 -40.70 -7.75 21.34
N LEU A 323 -41.64 -8.40 20.65
CA LEU A 323 -42.29 -7.84 19.48
C LEU A 323 -42.81 -6.43 19.82
N VAL A 324 -42.55 -5.50 18.91
CA VAL A 324 -43.10 -4.14 18.84
C VAL A 324 -42.41 -3.10 19.71
N GLN A 325 -41.32 -2.53 19.18
CA GLN A 325 -41.03 -1.11 19.39
C GLN A 325 -40.91 -0.41 18.02
N SER A 326 -41.41 0.82 17.98
CA SER A 326 -41.67 1.64 16.78
C SER A 326 -40.45 1.77 15.85
N GLN A 327 -40.66 2.11 14.56
CA GLN A 327 -39.56 2.32 13.60
C GLN A 327 -38.52 3.36 14.07
N GLN A 328 -38.86 4.27 15.00
CA GLN A 328 -37.95 5.27 15.57
C GLN A 328 -36.81 4.68 16.41
N GLU A 329 -36.99 3.52 17.06
CA GLU A 329 -35.96 2.89 17.89
C GLU A 329 -34.96 2.02 17.09
N ARG A 330 -35.15 1.96 15.76
CA ARG A 330 -34.28 1.19 14.85
C ARG A 330 -33.13 2.00 14.24
N CYS A 331 -33.13 3.32 14.38
CA CYS A 331 -32.06 4.14 13.81
C CYS A 331 -30.88 4.21 14.77
N PRO A 332 -29.64 3.89 14.34
CA PRO A 332 -28.46 3.99 15.20
C PRO A 332 -28.10 5.43 15.60
N LEU A 333 -28.67 6.42 14.92
CA LEU A 333 -28.41 7.84 15.11
C LEU A 333 -29.71 8.60 15.40
N MET A 334 -29.73 9.38 16.50
CA MET A 334 -30.79 10.36 16.72
C MET A 334 -30.53 11.65 15.92
N ALA A 335 -31.59 12.36 15.52
CA ALA A 335 -31.44 13.67 14.87
C ALA A 335 -30.66 14.64 15.79
N GLY A 336 -29.67 15.35 15.24
CA GLY A 336 -28.79 16.22 16.01
C GLY A 336 -27.74 15.52 16.88
N SER A 337 -27.61 14.19 16.81
CA SER A 337 -26.55 13.45 17.54
C SER A 337 -25.14 13.73 17.00
N ILE A 338 -25.01 14.03 15.70
CA ILE A 338 -23.76 14.41 15.07
C ILE A 338 -23.52 15.92 15.23
N PRO A 339 -22.37 16.36 15.78
CA PRO A 339 -22.04 17.78 15.91
C PRO A 339 -22.03 18.52 14.57
N ARG A 340 -22.50 19.77 14.57
CA ARG A 340 -22.53 20.62 13.36
C ARG A 340 -21.14 20.98 12.83
N THR A 341 -20.10 20.86 13.63
CA THR A 341 -18.71 21.12 13.25
C THR A 341 -18.13 20.05 12.33
N VAL A 342 -18.78 18.88 12.21
CA VAL A 342 -18.29 17.77 11.39
C VAL A 342 -18.36 18.15 9.91
N LYS A 343 -17.20 18.10 9.25
CA LYS A 343 -17.03 18.33 7.81
C LYS A 343 -16.85 17.04 7.03
N ASN A 344 -16.18 16.06 7.64
CA ASN A 344 -15.89 14.77 7.05
C ASN A 344 -16.67 13.70 7.80
N LEU A 345 -17.68 13.12 7.15
CA LEU A 345 -18.55 12.13 7.76
C LEU A 345 -18.51 10.81 6.98
N SER A 346 -18.18 9.73 7.68
CA SER A 346 -18.27 8.37 7.16
C SER A 346 -19.17 7.53 8.05
N LEU A 347 -20.28 7.03 7.50
CA LEU A 347 -21.21 6.15 8.22
C LEU A 347 -21.34 4.84 7.48
N LYS A 348 -21.03 3.75 8.18
CA LYS A 348 -21.29 2.39 7.73
C LYS A 348 -22.31 1.77 8.67
N CYS A 349 -23.48 1.38 8.18
CA CYS A 349 -24.53 0.77 8.98
C CYS A 349 -25.44 -0.07 8.11
N LYS A 350 -25.88 -1.24 8.57
CA LYS A 350 -26.80 -2.10 7.80
C LYS A 350 -28.08 -1.37 7.39
N TYR A 351 -28.73 -0.64 8.30
CA TYR A 351 -29.95 0.14 8.02
C TYR A 351 -29.85 1.53 8.66
N LEU A 352 -29.96 2.57 7.84
CA LEU A 352 -30.01 3.95 8.30
C LEU A 352 -31.27 4.61 7.72
N GLU A 353 -32.16 5.06 8.60
CA GLU A 353 -33.35 5.82 8.20
C GLU A 353 -32.96 7.31 8.11
N PHE A 354 -32.99 7.89 6.92
CA PHE A 354 -32.67 9.30 6.73
C PHE A 354 -33.84 10.20 7.12
N LYS A 355 -33.80 10.72 8.35
CA LYS A 355 -34.66 11.82 8.83
C LYS A 355 -33.93 13.16 8.70
N ASP A 356 -34.70 14.24 8.76
CA ASP A 356 -34.16 15.60 8.80
C ASP A 356 -33.12 15.74 9.93
N ASP A 357 -32.04 16.47 9.65
CA ASP A 357 -30.96 16.79 10.58
C ASP A 357 -30.17 15.58 11.17
N ILE A 358 -30.23 14.39 10.58
CA ILE A 358 -29.28 13.30 10.90
C ILE A 358 -27.87 13.63 10.41
N ILE A 359 -27.77 14.09 9.15
CA ILE A 359 -26.50 14.54 8.58
C ILE A 359 -26.42 16.05 8.76
N PRO A 360 -25.38 16.59 9.43
CA PRO A 360 -25.24 18.02 9.59
C PRO A 360 -25.11 18.76 8.25
N ARG A 361 -25.65 19.98 8.18
CA ARG A 361 -25.69 20.78 6.95
C ARG A 361 -24.31 21.23 6.45
N ASP A 362 -23.32 21.25 7.34
CA ASP A 362 -21.95 21.72 7.08
C ASP A 362 -21.00 20.60 6.60
N VAL A 363 -21.49 19.37 6.44
CA VAL A 363 -20.71 18.26 5.90
C VAL A 363 -20.31 18.55 4.44
N GLU A 364 -19.01 18.43 4.16
CA GLU A 364 -18.39 18.67 2.85
C GLU A 364 -18.00 17.35 2.17
N ILE A 365 -17.57 16.35 2.95
CA ILE A 365 -17.21 15.00 2.49
C ILE A 365 -18.12 13.99 3.20
N LEU A 366 -18.88 13.23 2.41
CA LEU A 366 -19.85 12.27 2.90
C LEU A 366 -19.60 10.89 2.28
N SER A 367 -19.32 9.91 3.14
CA SER A 367 -19.24 8.49 2.77
C SER A 367 -20.34 7.72 3.50
N LEU A 368 -21.23 7.06 2.76
CA LEU A 368 -22.32 6.28 3.30
C LEU A 368 -22.25 4.85 2.78
N SER A 369 -22.34 3.90 3.70
CA SER A 369 -22.54 2.51 3.37
C SER A 369 -23.69 1.92 4.16
N THR A 370 -24.86 1.81 3.51
CA THR A 370 -26.10 1.42 4.18
C THR A 370 -27.18 0.89 3.24
N MET A 371 -28.13 0.13 3.79
CA MET A 371 -29.39 -0.25 3.13
C MET A 371 -30.48 0.73 3.58
N GLY A 372 -30.77 1.73 2.76
CA GLY A 372 -31.83 2.71 3.03
C GLY A 372 -32.26 3.41 1.75
N GLU A 373 -33.52 3.83 1.70
CA GLU A 373 -34.02 4.72 0.64
C GLU A 373 -33.58 6.15 0.93
N PHE A 374 -33.04 6.84 -0.08
CA PHE A 374 -32.64 8.24 0.03
C PHE A 374 -33.74 9.11 -0.52
N LYS A 375 -34.27 10.04 0.29
CA LYS A 375 -35.20 11.04 -0.21
C LYS A 375 -34.43 12.27 -0.67
N LYS A 376 -35.03 13.01 -1.61
CA LYS A 376 -34.53 14.33 -2.02
C LYS A 376 -34.39 15.23 -0.77
N GLY A 377 -33.22 15.82 -0.60
CA GLY A 377 -32.90 16.69 0.54
C GLY A 377 -32.19 16.00 1.72
N CYS A 378 -32.07 14.68 1.74
CA CYS A 378 -31.35 13.96 2.81
C CYS A 378 -29.83 14.21 2.79
N ILE A 379 -29.25 14.50 1.60
CA ILE A 379 -27.83 14.82 1.45
C ILE A 379 -27.68 16.35 1.52
N PRO A 380 -26.84 16.89 2.42
CA PRO A 380 -26.63 18.33 2.52
C PRO A 380 -26.11 18.96 1.22
N SER A 381 -26.55 20.18 0.93
CA SER A 381 -26.15 20.93 -0.27
C SER A 381 -24.70 21.46 -0.26
N LYS A 382 -23.94 21.25 0.82
CA LYS A 382 -22.50 21.56 0.88
C LYS A 382 -21.62 20.37 0.51
N VAL A 383 -22.18 19.16 0.40
CA VAL A 383 -21.41 17.96 0.06
C VAL A 383 -20.83 18.12 -1.34
N SER A 384 -19.50 18.11 -1.43
CA SER A 384 -18.74 18.15 -2.68
C SER A 384 -18.17 16.78 -3.07
N HIS A 385 -17.89 15.94 -2.07
CA HIS A 385 -17.40 14.58 -2.24
C HIS A 385 -18.39 13.60 -1.65
N LEU A 386 -19.02 12.80 -2.51
CA LEU A 386 -20.03 11.84 -2.13
C LEU A 386 -19.60 10.42 -2.51
N CYS A 387 -19.54 9.54 -1.52
CA CYS A 387 -19.28 8.11 -1.70
C CYS A 387 -20.47 7.32 -1.18
N LEU A 388 -21.12 6.56 -2.05
CA LEU A 388 -22.25 5.69 -1.74
C LEU A 388 -21.88 4.24 -2.05
N ARG A 389 -21.92 3.35 -1.04
CA ARG A 389 -21.56 1.92 -1.21
C ARG A 389 -22.58 1.00 -0.55
N ASN A 390 -22.99 -0.08 -1.21
CA ASN A 390 -23.90 -1.05 -0.59
C ASN A 390 -23.16 -2.09 0.27
N PHE A 391 -23.87 -2.62 1.28
CA PHE A 391 -23.43 -3.75 2.08
C PHE A 391 -23.66 -5.07 1.32
N TRP A 392 -22.61 -5.88 1.18
CA TRP A 392 -22.68 -7.20 0.55
C TRP A 392 -22.80 -8.33 1.57
N LYS A 393 -23.86 -9.16 1.44
CA LYS A 393 -23.70 -10.63 1.36
C LYS A 393 -24.93 -11.44 0.94
N GLU A 394 -26.18 -11.06 1.22
CA GLU A 394 -27.27 -12.07 1.13
C GLU A 394 -28.68 -11.63 0.68
N SER A 395 -28.95 -10.37 0.29
CA SER A 395 -30.34 -9.97 -0.06
C SER A 395 -30.51 -9.32 -1.43
N HIS A 396 -31.43 -9.90 -2.21
CA HIS A 396 -31.78 -9.58 -3.59
C HIS A 396 -32.53 -8.26 -3.83
N HIS A 397 -32.33 -7.17 -3.06
CA HIS A 397 -32.86 -5.82 -3.42
C HIS A 397 -31.97 -4.70 -2.88
N SER A 398 -31.44 -3.84 -3.77
CA SER A 398 -30.71 -2.62 -3.39
C SER A 398 -31.67 -1.45 -3.42
N LEU A 399 -32.07 -0.94 -2.24
CA LEU A 399 -33.00 0.19 -2.11
C LEU A 399 -32.38 1.53 -2.55
N LEU A 400 -31.05 1.69 -2.44
CA LEU A 400 -30.31 2.91 -2.78
C LEU A 400 -30.55 3.35 -4.24
N MET A 401 -30.35 2.41 -5.16
CA MET A 401 -30.50 2.64 -6.60
C MET A 401 -31.94 2.51 -7.07
N ASP A 402 -32.79 1.81 -6.32
CA ASP A 402 -34.24 1.85 -6.55
C ASP A 402 -34.76 3.28 -6.37
N THR A 403 -34.31 4.06 -5.38
CA THR A 403 -34.78 5.45 -5.22
C THR A 403 -34.21 6.38 -6.30
N ILE A 404 -32.91 6.29 -6.62
CA ILE A 404 -32.28 7.11 -7.68
C ILE A 404 -32.85 6.80 -9.07
N SER A 405 -33.29 5.56 -9.32
CA SER A 405 -33.82 5.15 -10.62
C SER A 405 -35.35 5.24 -10.75
N LYS A 406 -36.12 5.11 -9.65
CA LYS A 406 -37.60 5.22 -9.66
C LYS A 406 -38.07 6.67 -9.67
N GLU A 407 -37.36 7.58 -9.01
CA GLU A 407 -37.67 9.01 -9.10
C GLU A 407 -36.99 9.57 -10.35
N ASN A 408 -37.75 10.10 -11.32
CA ASN A 408 -37.21 10.83 -12.48
C ASN A 408 -36.55 12.18 -12.08
N GLN A 409 -35.96 12.27 -10.88
CA GLN A 409 -35.29 13.45 -10.36
C GLN A 409 -33.99 13.04 -9.67
N CYS A 410 -32.92 13.78 -9.96
CA CYS A 410 -31.63 13.58 -9.31
C CYS A 410 -31.73 13.90 -7.80
N ILE A 411 -31.49 12.88 -6.97
CA ILE A 411 -31.47 12.97 -5.50
C ILE A 411 -30.13 13.54 -5.00
N ILE A 412 -29.10 13.49 -5.84
CA ILE A 412 -27.75 13.95 -5.52
C ILE A 412 -27.69 15.48 -5.67
N PRO A 413 -27.18 16.21 -4.66
CA PRO A 413 -27.03 17.67 -4.75
C PRO A 413 -26.12 18.11 -5.89
N THR A 414 -26.42 19.26 -6.50
CA THR A 414 -25.60 19.90 -7.54
C THR A 414 -24.28 20.48 -7.04
N SER A 415 -24.02 20.43 -5.74
CA SER A 415 -22.71 20.73 -5.15
C SER A 415 -21.68 19.61 -5.34
N VAL A 416 -22.15 18.38 -5.61
CA VAL A 416 -21.27 17.21 -5.71
C VAL A 416 -20.41 17.30 -6.98
N THR A 417 -19.09 17.29 -6.80
CA THR A 417 -18.09 17.30 -7.88
C THR A 417 -17.36 15.96 -8.02
N VAL A 418 -17.25 15.22 -6.90
CA VAL A 418 -16.67 13.87 -6.85
C VAL A 418 -17.73 12.88 -6.39
N LEU A 419 -18.01 11.89 -7.23
CA LEU A 419 -19.05 10.89 -7.00
C LEU A 419 -18.47 9.49 -7.13
N ILE A 420 -18.55 8.72 -6.04
CA ILE A 420 -18.16 7.32 -5.99
C ILE A 420 -19.41 6.49 -5.70
N ILE A 421 -19.73 5.55 -6.60
CA ILE A 421 -20.92 4.72 -6.50
C ILE A 421 -20.52 3.24 -6.52
N GLY A 422 -21.01 2.49 -5.55
CA GLY A 422 -21.08 1.03 -5.56
C GLY A 422 -22.45 0.55 -6.05
N LEU A 423 -22.53 -0.11 -7.20
CA LEU A 423 -23.76 -0.67 -7.78
C LEU A 423 -23.81 -2.18 -7.55
N ASP A 424 -24.98 -2.71 -7.23
CA ASP A 424 -25.16 -4.17 -7.09
C ASP A 424 -25.78 -4.80 -8.33
N ARG A 425 -26.87 -4.22 -8.87
CA ARG A 425 -27.65 -4.82 -9.98
C ARG A 425 -28.29 -3.82 -10.96
N TYR A 426 -28.08 -2.51 -10.79
CA TYR A 426 -28.85 -1.50 -11.51
C TYR A 426 -28.01 -0.63 -12.44
N PHE A 427 -28.61 -0.29 -13.57
CA PHE A 427 -28.08 0.63 -14.57
C PHE A 427 -28.16 2.09 -14.09
N ILE A 428 -27.09 2.85 -14.34
CA ILE A 428 -27.13 4.31 -14.25
C ILE A 428 -27.96 4.82 -15.42
N ARG A 429 -29.16 5.31 -15.14
CA ARG A 429 -30.01 5.96 -16.14
C ARG A 429 -29.50 7.35 -16.46
N ASN A 430 -29.86 7.83 -17.65
CA ASN A 430 -29.63 9.22 -18.03
C ASN A 430 -30.20 10.19 -16.99
N GLU A 431 -29.54 11.32 -16.76
CA GLU A 431 -29.95 12.39 -15.82
C GLU A 431 -29.91 12.05 -14.31
N THR A 432 -29.45 10.85 -13.93
CA THR A 432 -29.28 10.48 -12.51
C THR A 432 -28.04 11.11 -11.86
N ILE A 433 -27.03 11.47 -12.66
CA ILE A 433 -25.79 12.08 -12.21
C ILE A 433 -25.87 13.61 -12.42
N PRO A 434 -25.59 14.44 -11.39
CA PRO A 434 -25.56 15.89 -11.53
C PRO A 434 -24.53 16.37 -12.56
N GLN A 435 -24.85 17.45 -13.28
CA GLN A 435 -23.95 18.10 -14.23
C GLN A 435 -22.70 18.73 -13.57
N SER A 436 -22.68 18.88 -12.25
CA SER A 436 -21.51 19.34 -11.49
C SER A 436 -20.42 18.29 -11.33
N VAL A 437 -20.72 17.00 -11.57
CA VAL A 437 -19.77 15.91 -11.36
C VAL A 437 -18.66 15.97 -12.41
N THR A 438 -17.42 16.01 -11.93
CA THR A 438 -16.19 16.01 -12.75
C THR A 438 -15.37 14.74 -12.55
N HIS A 439 -15.55 14.06 -11.41
CA HIS A 439 -14.87 12.80 -11.08
C HIS A 439 -15.91 11.75 -10.74
N LEU A 440 -15.97 10.68 -11.54
CA LEU A 440 -16.91 9.59 -11.37
C LEU A 440 -16.17 8.26 -11.22
N LYS A 441 -16.39 7.58 -10.10
CA LYS A 441 -15.97 6.18 -9.92
C LYS A 441 -17.21 5.30 -9.74
N ILE A 442 -17.31 4.27 -10.58
CA ILE A 442 -18.36 3.27 -10.50
C ILE A 442 -17.69 1.93 -10.19
N THR A 443 -18.26 1.22 -9.21
CA THR A 443 -17.76 -0.06 -8.73
C THR A 443 -18.96 -1.02 -8.67
N THR A 444 -18.88 -2.23 -9.23
CA THR A 444 -19.91 -3.27 -9.03
C THR A 444 -19.23 -4.60 -8.89
N PRO A 445 -19.65 -5.50 -8.01
CA PRO A 445 -19.10 -6.85 -7.97
C PRO A 445 -19.77 -7.81 -8.96
N LEU A 446 -20.79 -7.36 -9.69
CA LEU A 446 -21.37 -8.07 -10.84
C LEU A 446 -20.94 -7.43 -12.15
N TYR A 447 -20.75 -8.24 -13.18
CA TYR A 447 -20.56 -7.78 -14.56
C TYR A 447 -21.79 -7.02 -15.02
N GLN A 448 -21.60 -5.76 -15.44
CA GLN A 448 -22.67 -4.90 -15.97
C GLN A 448 -22.15 -4.04 -17.12
N THR A 449 -23.04 -3.74 -18.06
CA THR A 449 -22.77 -2.84 -19.19
C THR A 449 -23.38 -1.48 -18.89
N LEU A 450 -22.65 -0.40 -19.12
CA LEU A 450 -23.20 0.96 -19.00
C LEU A 450 -24.24 1.24 -20.09
N GLU A 451 -25.22 2.10 -19.81
CA GLU A 451 -26.08 2.65 -20.87
C GLU A 451 -25.28 3.60 -21.78
N THR A 452 -25.54 3.56 -23.08
CA THR A 452 -24.72 4.17 -24.14
C THR A 452 -24.58 5.70 -24.05
N ASN A 453 -25.49 6.38 -23.34
CA ASN A 453 -25.54 7.84 -23.23
C ASN A 453 -25.57 8.35 -21.78
N CYS A 454 -25.37 7.49 -20.78
CA CYS A 454 -25.54 7.90 -19.38
C CYS A 454 -24.51 8.93 -18.90
N ILE A 455 -23.35 9.02 -19.56
CA ILE A 455 -22.24 9.90 -19.16
C ILE A 455 -21.87 10.96 -20.20
N SER A 456 -22.32 10.84 -21.46
CA SER A 456 -21.75 11.59 -22.59
C SER A 456 -21.86 13.11 -22.46
N LYS A 457 -22.92 13.60 -21.79
CA LYS A 457 -23.17 15.04 -21.56
C LYS A 457 -22.49 15.61 -20.31
N LEU A 458 -21.94 14.77 -19.44
CA LEU A 458 -21.34 15.21 -18.19
C LEU A 458 -19.95 15.82 -18.41
N PRO A 459 -19.54 16.85 -17.65
CA PRO A 459 -18.21 17.46 -17.77
C PRO A 459 -17.13 16.63 -17.02
N LEU A 460 -17.10 15.31 -17.25
CA LEU A 460 -16.15 14.42 -16.58
C LEU A 460 -14.72 14.68 -17.03
N ARG A 461 -13.82 14.82 -16.05
CA ARG A 461 -12.36 14.84 -16.22
C ARG A 461 -11.73 13.49 -15.86
N LYS A 462 -12.33 12.76 -14.91
CA LYS A 462 -11.88 11.43 -14.46
C LYS A 462 -13.05 10.45 -14.40
N LEU A 463 -12.88 9.31 -15.07
CA LEU A 463 -13.82 8.18 -15.08
C LEU A 463 -13.09 6.90 -14.68
N ILE A 464 -13.54 6.26 -13.61
CA ILE A 464 -13.04 4.95 -13.19
C ILE A 464 -14.19 3.95 -13.20
N LEU A 465 -14.06 2.94 -14.04
CA LEU A 465 -14.93 1.77 -14.11
C LEU A 465 -14.17 0.58 -13.49
N ASP A 466 -14.66 0.10 -12.35
CA ASP A 466 -13.99 -0.94 -11.55
C ASP A 466 -14.78 -2.26 -11.54
N ASN A 467 -14.11 -3.37 -11.23
CA ASN A 467 -14.72 -4.68 -11.01
C ASN A 467 -15.61 -5.22 -12.15
N GLY A 468 -15.14 -5.18 -13.40
CA GLY A 468 -15.82 -5.86 -14.52
C GLY A 468 -16.97 -5.09 -15.16
N ILE A 469 -17.09 -3.77 -14.90
CA ILE A 469 -17.96 -2.89 -15.68
C ILE A 469 -17.42 -2.78 -17.11
N ARG A 470 -18.28 -3.06 -18.09
CA ARG A 470 -17.94 -2.96 -19.51
C ARG A 470 -18.56 -1.71 -20.12
N PRO A 471 -17.75 -0.80 -20.69
CA PRO A 471 -18.30 0.24 -21.55
C PRO A 471 -18.83 -0.42 -22.85
N PRO A 472 -20.07 -0.15 -23.29
CA PRO A 472 -20.53 -0.65 -24.60
C PRO A 472 -19.69 -0.04 -25.73
N ALA A 473 -19.58 -0.74 -26.86
CA ALA A 473 -18.79 -0.29 -28.02
C ALA A 473 -19.18 1.12 -28.52
N CYS A 474 -20.48 1.43 -28.47
CA CYS A 474 -21.04 2.72 -28.87
C CYS A 474 -21.11 3.76 -27.73
N LEU A 475 -20.40 3.54 -26.61
CA LEU A 475 -20.34 4.51 -25.51
C LEU A 475 -19.66 5.81 -25.98
N GLN A 476 -20.38 6.92 -25.87
CA GLN A 476 -19.79 8.23 -26.11
C GLN A 476 -19.17 8.76 -24.82
N PHE A 477 -17.84 8.83 -24.79
CA PHE A 477 -17.11 9.42 -23.68
C PHE A 477 -17.21 10.95 -23.69
N PRO A 478 -17.22 11.60 -22.51
CA PRO A 478 -17.13 13.05 -22.41
C PRO A 478 -15.90 13.64 -23.09
N LEU A 479 -16.09 14.77 -23.77
CA LEU A 479 -15.02 15.42 -24.52
C LEU A 479 -13.87 15.94 -23.64
N GLN A 480 -14.13 16.25 -22.36
CA GLN A 480 -13.13 16.77 -21.42
C GLN A 480 -12.42 15.67 -20.62
N LEU A 481 -12.65 14.40 -20.95
CA LEU A 481 -12.14 13.26 -20.18
C LEU A 481 -10.62 13.13 -20.34
N THR A 482 -9.90 13.22 -19.22
CA THR A 482 -8.42 13.15 -19.19
C THR A 482 -7.90 11.87 -18.55
N HIS A 483 -8.65 11.28 -17.62
CA HIS A 483 -8.28 10.07 -16.88
C HIS A 483 -9.37 9.02 -17.07
N LEU A 484 -8.99 7.85 -17.59
CA LEU A 484 -9.90 6.74 -17.85
C LEU A 484 -9.32 5.42 -17.35
N SER A 485 -10.08 4.71 -16.51
CA SER A 485 -9.81 3.31 -16.16
C SER A 485 -11.02 2.43 -16.48
N PHE A 486 -10.79 1.30 -17.14
CA PHE A 486 -11.84 0.32 -17.47
C PHE A 486 -11.26 -1.08 -17.68
N CYS A 487 -12.14 -2.08 -17.73
CA CYS A 487 -11.79 -3.46 -18.06
C CYS A 487 -12.00 -3.73 -19.56
N LEU A 488 -11.00 -4.34 -20.22
CA LEU A 488 -11.09 -4.76 -21.62
C LEU A 488 -10.96 -6.29 -21.71
N GLU A 489 -12.00 -6.96 -22.19
CA GLU A 489 -12.02 -8.42 -22.38
C GLU A 489 -11.96 -8.78 -23.87
N SER A 490 -11.52 -10.00 -24.17
CA SER A 490 -11.22 -10.52 -25.53
C SER A 490 -12.36 -10.38 -26.54
N ASP A 491 -13.60 -10.37 -26.07
CA ASP A 491 -14.79 -10.42 -26.93
C ASP A 491 -15.38 -9.01 -27.17
N MET A 492 -14.70 -7.96 -26.72
CA MET A 492 -15.13 -6.57 -26.88
C MET A 492 -14.66 -5.98 -28.21
N GLU A 493 -15.56 -5.27 -28.90
CA GLU A 493 -15.19 -4.39 -30.01
C GLU A 493 -14.28 -3.24 -29.52
N ALA A 494 -13.46 -2.72 -30.44
CA ALA A 494 -12.58 -1.59 -30.14
C ALA A 494 -13.39 -0.35 -29.73
N LEU A 495 -13.03 0.24 -28.59
CA LEU A 495 -13.64 1.47 -28.09
C LEU A 495 -13.05 2.69 -28.79
N PHE A 496 -13.88 3.67 -29.12
CA PHE A 496 -13.40 4.96 -29.60
C PHE A 496 -12.99 5.83 -28.40
N LEU A 497 -11.69 5.83 -28.09
CA LEU A 497 -11.13 6.63 -27.00
C LEU A 497 -10.96 8.11 -27.44
N PRO A 498 -11.44 9.10 -26.66
CA PRO A 498 -11.19 10.50 -26.93
C PRO A 498 -9.69 10.85 -26.96
N CYS A 499 -9.31 11.72 -27.89
CA CYS A 499 -7.96 12.29 -27.98
C CYS A 499 -7.62 13.30 -26.86
N THR A 500 -8.49 13.43 -25.85
CA THR A 500 -8.26 14.25 -24.65
C THR A 500 -7.73 13.44 -23.48
N ILE A 501 -7.72 12.10 -23.58
CA ILE A 501 -7.21 11.21 -22.54
C ILE A 501 -5.69 11.34 -22.43
N THR A 502 -5.19 11.62 -21.23
CA THR A 502 -3.76 11.68 -20.89
C THR A 502 -3.33 10.54 -19.98
N HIS A 503 -4.25 9.98 -19.19
CA HIS A 503 -3.99 8.87 -18.26
C HIS A 503 -4.96 7.73 -18.55
N LEU A 504 -4.41 6.58 -18.95
CA LEU A 504 -5.17 5.41 -19.35
C LEU A 504 -4.77 4.20 -18.52
N HIS A 505 -5.76 3.50 -17.95
CA HIS A 505 -5.57 2.25 -17.24
C HIS A 505 -6.51 1.19 -17.79
N ILE A 506 -5.95 0.21 -18.49
CA ILE A 506 -6.65 -0.92 -19.08
C ILE A 506 -6.47 -2.12 -18.17
N LYS A 507 -7.57 -2.68 -17.68
CA LYS A 507 -7.58 -3.85 -16.78
C LYS A 507 -8.00 -5.14 -17.49
N PHE A 508 -7.49 -6.27 -17.02
CA PHE A 508 -7.88 -7.64 -17.41
C PHE A 508 -7.83 -7.94 -18.91
N LEU A 509 -6.81 -7.44 -19.61
CA LEU A 509 -6.61 -7.73 -21.04
C LEU A 509 -6.46 -9.25 -21.25
N SER A 510 -7.46 -9.92 -21.84
CA SER A 510 -7.49 -11.40 -21.88
C SER A 510 -6.93 -12.03 -23.16
N GLN A 511 -6.87 -11.32 -24.31
CA GLN A 511 -6.19 -11.70 -25.56
C GLN A 511 -5.83 -10.45 -26.41
N SER A 512 -5.18 -10.64 -27.57
CA SER A 512 -4.74 -9.60 -28.54
C SER A 512 -5.90 -8.74 -29.06
N THR A 513 -6.32 -7.79 -28.24
CA THR A 513 -7.29 -6.76 -28.61
C THR A 513 -6.52 -5.57 -29.19
N HIS A 514 -6.83 -5.23 -30.45
CA HIS A 514 -6.29 -4.03 -31.09
C HIS A 514 -7.05 -2.80 -30.60
N GLN A 515 -6.91 -2.46 -29.32
CA GLN A 515 -7.41 -1.19 -28.81
C GLN A 515 -6.45 -0.07 -29.26
N PRO A 516 -6.87 0.85 -30.15
CA PRO A 516 -6.04 1.99 -30.48
C PRO A 516 -5.90 2.89 -29.24
N ILE A 517 -4.65 3.23 -28.90
CA ILE A 517 -4.33 4.14 -27.81
C ILE A 517 -4.11 5.54 -28.44
N PRO A 518 -4.81 6.59 -27.97
CA PRO A 518 -4.62 7.93 -28.51
C PRO A 518 -3.20 8.47 -28.29
N GLU A 519 -2.70 9.26 -29.26
CA GLU A 519 -1.43 10.01 -29.15
C GLU A 519 -1.43 11.11 -28.08
N SER A 520 -2.54 11.33 -27.38
CA SER A 520 -2.59 12.22 -26.22
C SER A 520 -2.17 11.55 -24.90
N VAL A 521 -2.05 10.22 -24.86
CA VAL A 521 -1.80 9.47 -23.62
C VAL A 521 -0.35 9.64 -23.16
N ILE A 522 -0.16 10.19 -21.96
CA ILE A 522 1.15 10.40 -21.33
C ILE A 522 1.45 9.29 -20.32
N TYR A 523 0.41 8.72 -19.71
CA TYR A 523 0.50 7.66 -18.71
C TYR A 523 -0.34 6.46 -19.16
N LEU A 524 0.30 5.30 -19.33
CA LEU A 524 -0.36 4.05 -19.67
C LEU A 524 -0.06 2.99 -18.61
N ARG A 525 -1.13 2.44 -18.02
CA ARG A 525 -1.08 1.24 -17.19
C ARG A 525 -1.88 0.12 -17.85
N VAL A 526 -1.28 -1.07 -17.91
CA VAL A 526 -1.93 -2.27 -18.43
C VAL A 526 -1.85 -3.37 -17.38
N GLU A 527 -3.00 -3.92 -17.01
CA GLU A 527 -3.13 -5.08 -16.11
C GLU A 527 -3.57 -6.30 -16.92
N HIS A 528 -2.82 -7.40 -16.81
CA HIS A 528 -3.03 -8.61 -17.61
C HIS A 528 -3.53 -9.79 -16.75
N SER A 529 -4.45 -10.58 -17.31
CA SER A 529 -5.12 -11.67 -16.60
C SER A 529 -4.53 -13.06 -16.85
N ASN A 530 -3.76 -13.26 -17.93
CA ASN A 530 -3.28 -14.60 -18.36
C ASN A 530 -1.75 -14.68 -18.64
N THR A 531 -1.25 -15.86 -19.01
CA THR A 531 0.18 -16.12 -19.28
C THR A 531 0.54 -16.14 -20.77
N GLN A 532 -0.36 -15.72 -21.67
CA GLN A 532 -0.14 -15.79 -23.12
C GLN A 532 0.50 -14.53 -23.70
N SER A 533 1.27 -14.75 -24.77
CA SER A 533 2.10 -13.77 -25.48
C SER A 533 1.29 -12.58 -25.98
N MET A 534 1.66 -11.38 -25.52
CA MET A 534 0.99 -10.15 -25.89
C MET A 534 1.56 -9.61 -27.20
N VAL A 535 0.69 -9.25 -28.15
CA VAL A 535 1.03 -8.33 -29.24
C VAL A 535 0.32 -7.03 -28.89
N LEU A 536 1.02 -6.11 -28.23
CA LEU A 536 0.52 -4.75 -28.09
C LEU A 536 0.74 -4.03 -29.42
N ASN A 537 -0.23 -3.20 -29.80
CA ASN A 537 -0.01 -2.14 -30.78
C ASN A 537 1.21 -1.30 -30.36
N PRO A 538 1.90 -0.65 -31.32
CA PRO A 538 2.96 0.31 -30.99
C PRO A 538 2.48 1.30 -29.93
N ILE A 539 3.29 1.50 -28.91
CA ILE A 539 3.00 2.45 -27.83
C ILE A 539 3.06 3.86 -28.44
N PRO A 540 2.01 4.69 -28.27
CA PRO A 540 2.03 6.07 -28.76
C PRO A 540 3.27 6.85 -28.36
N HIS A 541 3.71 7.75 -29.23
CA HIS A 541 4.95 8.48 -29.03
C HIS A 541 4.92 9.40 -27.81
N SER A 542 3.74 9.87 -27.40
CA SER A 542 3.54 10.77 -26.26
C SER A 542 3.73 10.16 -24.87
N ILE A 543 3.81 8.83 -24.76
CA ILE A 543 3.87 8.15 -23.47
C ILE A 543 5.19 8.46 -22.74
N GLN A 544 5.07 8.91 -21.49
CA GLN A 544 6.17 9.19 -20.58
C GLN A 544 6.23 8.20 -19.41
N TYR A 545 5.09 7.61 -19.04
CA TYR A 545 4.96 6.64 -17.95
C TYR A 545 4.32 5.36 -18.47
N LEU A 546 5.02 4.24 -18.31
CA LEU A 546 4.56 2.94 -18.76
C LEU A 546 4.60 1.93 -17.61
N ASP A 547 3.45 1.36 -17.30
CA ASP A 547 3.26 0.42 -16.18
C ASP A 547 2.64 -0.90 -16.66
N PHE A 548 3.44 -1.96 -16.66
CA PHE A 548 2.97 -3.33 -16.91
C PHE A 548 2.79 -4.06 -15.57
N THR A 549 1.54 -4.13 -15.12
CA THR A 549 1.16 -4.79 -13.87
C THR A 549 0.62 -6.20 -14.15
N GLN A 550 1.17 -7.20 -13.45
CA GLN A 550 0.60 -8.54 -13.26
C GLN A 550 0.70 -9.53 -14.46
N TYR A 551 1.31 -10.70 -14.21
CA TYR A 551 1.51 -11.89 -15.05
C TYR A 551 2.23 -11.74 -16.42
N TYR A 552 2.92 -12.83 -16.79
CA TYR A 552 3.91 -12.99 -17.86
C TYR A 552 3.60 -12.20 -19.15
N CYS A 553 4.33 -11.10 -19.39
CA CYS A 553 4.43 -10.54 -20.73
C CYS A 553 5.56 -11.29 -21.45
N ASP A 554 5.24 -11.99 -22.54
CA ASP A 554 6.27 -12.53 -23.43
C ASP A 554 6.88 -11.39 -24.25
N LEU A 555 7.99 -10.84 -23.74
CA LEU A 555 8.69 -9.70 -24.35
C LEU A 555 9.64 -10.14 -25.48
N SER A 556 9.66 -11.43 -25.85
CA SER A 556 10.55 -11.95 -26.90
C SER A 556 10.25 -11.39 -28.30
N LYS A 557 9.05 -10.82 -28.49
CA LYS A 557 8.59 -10.22 -29.74
C LYS A 557 8.70 -8.69 -29.78
N ILE A 558 9.22 -8.07 -28.72
CA ILE A 558 9.38 -6.62 -28.65
C ILE A 558 10.67 -6.22 -29.38
N SER A 559 10.56 -5.29 -30.33
CA SER A 559 11.70 -4.65 -30.98
C SER A 559 12.05 -3.32 -30.29
N LYS A 560 13.23 -2.76 -30.58
CA LYS A 560 13.65 -1.46 -30.04
C LYS A 560 12.69 -0.32 -30.39
N GLU A 561 12.03 -0.43 -31.54
CA GLU A 561 11.06 0.54 -32.05
C GLU A 561 9.74 0.56 -31.28
N TYR A 562 9.50 -0.46 -30.46
CA TYR A 562 8.30 -0.57 -29.65
C TYR A 562 8.23 0.49 -28.53
N PHE A 563 9.39 0.85 -27.96
CA PHE A 563 9.47 1.86 -26.92
C PHE A 563 9.70 3.24 -27.52
N SER A 564 8.76 4.16 -27.30
CA SER A 564 8.97 5.57 -27.62
C SER A 564 10.17 6.13 -26.85
N SER A 565 10.97 6.95 -27.51
CA SER A 565 12.09 7.67 -26.90
C SER A 565 11.66 8.68 -25.82
N ASN A 566 10.37 9.03 -25.75
CA ASN A 566 9.84 9.95 -24.76
C ASN A 566 9.55 9.32 -23.39
N ILE A 567 9.65 7.99 -23.28
CA ILE A 567 9.37 7.29 -22.04
C ILE A 567 10.43 7.64 -20.99
N LYS A 568 9.97 8.14 -19.84
CA LYS A 568 10.81 8.57 -18.71
C LYS A 568 10.74 7.59 -17.54
N HIS A 569 9.63 6.89 -17.36
CA HIS A 569 9.39 6.02 -16.22
C HIS A 569 8.78 4.69 -16.68
N ILE A 570 9.42 3.57 -16.32
CA ILE A 570 8.94 2.23 -16.69
C ILE A 570 8.85 1.35 -15.45
N ARG A 571 7.74 0.61 -15.33
CA ARG A 571 7.53 -0.43 -14.33
C ARG A 571 7.20 -1.76 -15.01
N PHE A 572 7.96 -2.80 -14.66
CA PHE A 572 7.68 -4.19 -14.98
C PHE A 572 7.45 -4.97 -13.69
N ASN A 573 6.38 -5.77 -13.66
CA ASN A 573 6.04 -6.63 -12.53
C ASN A 573 6.14 -8.12 -12.87
N ASN A 574 7.19 -8.53 -13.60
CA ASN A 574 7.52 -9.90 -14.03
C ASN A 574 9.02 -10.09 -14.28
N ASN A 575 9.43 -11.33 -14.57
CA ASN A 575 10.76 -11.69 -15.04
C ASN A 575 11.16 -10.90 -16.28
N VAL A 576 12.14 -10.01 -16.11
CA VAL A 576 12.78 -9.25 -17.18
C VAL A 576 14.10 -9.94 -17.57
N ASP A 577 14.27 -10.29 -18.85
CA ASP A 577 15.54 -10.77 -19.41
C ASP A 577 16.47 -9.59 -19.75
N THR A 578 17.78 -9.82 -19.71
CA THR A 578 18.87 -8.93 -20.13
C THR A 578 18.62 -8.24 -21.47
N ARG A 579 18.04 -8.96 -22.45
CA ARG A 579 17.63 -8.40 -23.75
C ARG A 579 16.69 -7.21 -23.61
N LEU A 580 15.76 -7.22 -22.67
CA LEU A 580 14.83 -6.10 -22.49
C LEU A 580 15.54 -4.84 -21.98
N LEU A 581 16.54 -5.01 -21.09
CA LEU A 581 17.32 -3.88 -20.57
C LEU A 581 18.08 -3.16 -21.68
N GLU A 582 18.52 -3.89 -22.70
CA GLU A 582 19.16 -3.33 -23.89
C GLU A 582 18.17 -2.63 -24.85
N LEU A 583 16.89 -3.02 -24.79
CA LEU A 583 15.81 -2.44 -25.60
C LEU A 583 15.20 -1.18 -24.97
N LEU A 584 15.51 -0.87 -23.71
CA LEU A 584 14.96 0.29 -23.03
C LEU A 584 15.35 1.59 -23.72
N PRO A 585 14.40 2.55 -23.85
CA PRO A 585 14.70 3.85 -24.43
C PRO A 585 15.63 4.66 -23.51
N SER A 586 16.32 5.64 -24.07
CA SER A 586 17.11 6.62 -23.31
C SER A 586 16.70 8.04 -23.74
N PRO A 587 16.58 9.02 -22.82
CA PRO A 587 16.90 8.95 -21.39
C PRO A 587 15.73 8.52 -20.47
N LEU A 588 15.96 7.55 -19.58
CA LEU A 588 15.05 7.16 -18.50
C LEU A 588 15.35 7.91 -17.19
N ARG A 589 14.30 8.22 -16.43
CA ARG A 589 14.39 8.83 -15.08
C ARG A 589 14.18 7.83 -13.96
N SER A 590 13.38 6.78 -14.17
CA SER A 590 13.22 5.69 -13.22
C SER A 590 12.87 4.36 -13.88
N ILE A 591 13.34 3.26 -13.28
CA ILE A 591 13.04 1.89 -13.71
C ILE A 591 12.65 1.08 -12.48
N ILE A 592 11.55 0.34 -12.56
CA ILE A 592 11.13 -0.62 -11.54
C ILE A 592 11.00 -1.99 -12.20
N ILE A 593 11.75 -2.97 -11.71
CA ILE A 593 11.66 -4.37 -12.12
C ILE A 593 11.38 -5.19 -10.86
N LYS A 594 10.14 -5.66 -10.75
CA LYS A 594 9.68 -6.56 -9.70
C LYS A 594 9.54 -7.97 -10.27
N ASN A 595 10.30 -8.92 -9.76
CA ASN A 595 10.13 -10.33 -10.13
C ASN A 595 9.07 -10.97 -9.23
N ASN A 596 7.84 -11.07 -9.75
CA ASN A 596 6.72 -11.75 -9.11
C ASN A 596 6.44 -13.08 -9.82
N SER A 597 7.25 -14.10 -9.57
CA SER A 597 6.79 -15.48 -9.79
C SER A 597 6.18 -16.00 -8.48
N ASN A 598 5.21 -16.92 -8.58
CA ASN A 598 4.61 -17.59 -7.41
C ASN A 598 5.62 -18.48 -6.64
N GLN A 599 6.91 -18.47 -7.01
CA GLN A 599 8.02 -19.08 -6.30
C GLN A 599 8.85 -17.99 -5.62
N LYS A 600 9.28 -18.22 -4.38
CA LYS A 600 9.77 -17.19 -3.44
C LYS A 600 11.16 -16.60 -3.78
N ASP A 601 11.67 -16.80 -4.99
CA ASP A 601 13.10 -17.06 -5.22
C ASP A 601 13.83 -16.09 -6.19
N TYR A 602 13.37 -14.85 -6.41
CA TYR A 602 14.02 -13.94 -7.38
C TYR A 602 14.37 -12.53 -6.87
N ASN A 603 15.42 -11.97 -7.48
CA ASN A 603 16.00 -10.65 -7.21
C ASN A 603 15.17 -9.51 -7.84
N SER A 604 15.21 -8.29 -7.30
CA SER A 604 14.46 -7.14 -7.84
C SER A 604 15.33 -5.88 -7.91
N ILE A 605 15.05 -5.02 -8.89
CA ILE A 605 15.81 -3.78 -9.14
C ILE A 605 14.86 -2.59 -9.16
N TYR A 606 15.23 -1.54 -8.44
CA TYR A 606 14.46 -0.33 -8.30
C TYR A 606 15.41 0.86 -8.47
N ILE A 607 15.21 1.72 -9.46
CA ILE A 607 16.12 2.84 -9.72
C ILE A 607 15.35 4.15 -9.66
N ASN A 608 15.84 5.13 -8.87
CA ASN A 608 15.23 6.45 -8.72
C ASN A 608 13.74 6.42 -8.30
N THR A 609 13.35 5.44 -7.48
CA THR A 609 11.96 5.17 -7.10
C THR A 609 11.42 6.08 -5.99
N GLN A 610 11.96 7.29 -5.79
CA GLN A 610 11.39 8.28 -4.86
C GLN A 610 9.96 8.71 -5.23
N PHE A 611 9.44 8.18 -6.33
CA PHE A 611 8.17 8.47 -6.94
C PHE A 611 7.31 7.21 -6.99
N GLU A 612 6.45 7.00 -6.00
CA GLU A 612 5.19 6.25 -6.15
C GLU A 612 4.24 7.01 -7.09
N VAL A 613 4.71 7.44 -8.26
CA VAL A 613 3.91 8.23 -9.22
C VAL A 613 2.83 7.35 -9.84
N PHE A 614 3.15 6.09 -10.12
CA PHE A 614 2.21 5.17 -10.73
C PHE A 614 0.93 4.96 -9.90
N ASP A 615 1.03 4.96 -8.57
CA ASP A 615 -0.09 4.61 -7.70
C ASP A 615 -0.89 5.85 -7.24
N LYS A 616 -0.28 7.04 -7.22
CA LYS A 616 -0.96 8.32 -6.88
C LYS A 616 -1.85 8.88 -7.99
N CYS A 617 -1.63 8.52 -9.26
CA CYS A 617 -2.42 9.05 -10.37
C CYS A 617 -3.89 8.58 -10.37
N TRP A 618 -4.19 7.47 -9.67
CA TRP A 618 -5.51 6.83 -9.72
C TRP A 618 -6.36 7.06 -8.48
N CYS A 619 -5.77 7.54 -7.37
CA CYS A 619 -6.47 7.81 -6.11
C CYS A 619 -7.49 8.96 -6.20
#